data_AF-G4TLY9-F1
#
_entry.id   AF-G4TLY9-F1
#
_cell.length_a   1.000
_cell.length_b   1.000
_cell.length_c   1.000
_cell.angle_alpha   90.00
_cell.angle_beta   90.00
_cell.angle_gamma   90.00
#
_symmetry.space_group_name_H-M   'P 1'
#
loop_
_entity.id
_entity.type
_entity.pdbx_description
1 polymer ?
#
loop_
_entity_poly.entity_id
_entity_poly.type
_entity_poly.pdbx_seq_one_letter_code
_entity_poly.pdbx_strand_id
1 'polypeptide(L)'
;MSISLVFESTSLYHNTISCETHGIRYQISRGSDDVVTIKRWDPKTDLMSSVYELKLPYFTKDMYRKPGEATWLPMRQLLQKAGNNPLSNTKAFHGSGGLEYRWETLDRKVLLFAGSQSSPEPSPIAWYNWSHTRGELSSLEIADLSILPSLDIIILTFVVFEKSRRDRHRRRHGNVFSALMI
;
A
#
# COMPACT_ATOMS: atom_id res chain seq x y z
N MET A 1 11.53 15.12 -11.42
CA MET A 1 10.73 15.83 -10.41
C MET A 1 10.04 14.78 -9.57
N SER A 2 10.17 14.82 -8.25
CA SER A 2 9.53 13.88 -7.33
C SER A 2 8.38 14.54 -6.58
N ILE A 3 7.47 13.73 -6.04
CA ILE A 3 6.39 14.18 -5.17
C ILE A 3 6.34 13.35 -3.90
N SER A 4 5.85 13.97 -2.83
CA SER A 4 5.68 13.32 -1.54
C SER A 4 4.19 13.18 -1.24
N LEU A 5 3.75 11.94 -1.03
CA LEU A 5 2.43 11.62 -0.49
C LEU A 5 2.54 11.47 1.03
N VAL A 6 2.12 12.50 1.76
CA VAL A 6 2.27 12.61 3.21
C VAL A 6 1.10 11.93 3.92
N PHE A 7 1.39 11.14 4.94
CA PHE A 7 0.42 10.42 5.76
C PHE A 7 0.12 11.23 7.02
N GLU A 8 -1.11 11.64 7.24
CA GLU A 8 -1.52 12.44 8.41
C GLU A 8 -1.51 11.66 9.74
N SER A 9 -1.43 10.34 9.67
CA SER A 9 -1.42 9.43 10.82
C SER A 9 -0.42 8.29 10.64
N THR A 10 -0.04 7.66 11.76
CA THR A 10 0.72 6.40 11.75
C THR A 10 -0.18 5.17 11.59
N SER A 11 -1.50 5.35 11.80
CA SER A 11 -2.51 4.32 11.57
C SER A 11 -2.57 3.99 10.08
N LEU A 12 -2.56 2.71 9.74
CA LEU A 12 -2.69 2.26 8.36
C LEU A 12 -4.15 2.28 7.88
N TYR A 13 -5.10 2.21 8.80
CA TYR A 13 -6.53 2.00 8.50
C TYR A 13 -7.40 3.22 8.83
N HIS A 14 -6.81 4.28 9.38
CA HIS A 14 -7.48 5.54 9.69
C HIS A 14 -6.50 6.66 9.37
N ASN A 15 -6.45 7.05 8.10
CA ASN A 15 -5.42 7.94 7.60
C ASN A 15 -5.88 8.73 6.38
N THR A 16 -5.30 9.92 6.21
CA THR A 16 -5.36 10.67 4.98
C THR A 16 -3.98 10.68 4.37
N ILE A 17 -3.89 10.45 3.06
CA ILE A 17 -2.65 10.52 2.30
C ILE A 17 -2.81 11.65 1.30
N SER A 18 -1.95 12.66 1.32
CA SER A 18 -2.12 13.85 0.48
C SER A 18 -0.83 14.32 -0.17
N CYS A 19 -0.96 14.94 -1.34
CA CYS A 19 0.09 15.70 -2.01
C CYS A 19 -0.57 16.98 -2.58
N GLU A 20 -0.35 18.10 -1.91
CA GLU A 20 -1.01 19.38 -2.23
C GLU A 20 -0.61 19.88 -3.61
N THR A 21 0.67 19.76 -3.98
CA THR A 21 1.21 20.27 -5.25
C THR A 21 0.58 19.61 -6.48
N HIS A 22 -0.01 18.42 -6.32
CA HIS A 22 -0.65 17.66 -7.40
C HIS A 22 -2.16 17.49 -7.19
N GLY A 23 -2.74 18.10 -6.15
CA GLY A 23 -4.15 17.94 -5.82
C GLY A 23 -4.54 16.48 -5.55
N ILE A 24 -3.61 15.68 -5.03
CA ILE A 24 -3.86 14.26 -4.74
C ILE A 24 -4.28 14.14 -3.27
N ARG A 25 -5.39 13.47 -3.02
CA ARG A 25 -5.83 13.14 -1.66
C ARG A 25 -6.54 11.79 -1.65
N TYR A 26 -6.12 10.94 -0.73
CA TYR A 26 -6.76 9.67 -0.41
C TYR A 26 -7.18 9.66 1.07
N GLN A 27 -8.24 8.94 1.36
CA GLN A 27 -8.66 8.64 2.72
C GLN A 27 -8.82 7.13 2.88
N ILE A 28 -8.21 6.60 3.93
CA ILE A 28 -8.30 5.22 4.35
C ILE A 28 -9.05 5.19 5.67
N SER A 29 -10.11 4.40 5.72
CA SER A 29 -10.96 4.26 6.91
C SER A 29 -11.38 2.80 7.09
N ARG A 30 -11.50 2.33 8.33
CA ARG A 30 -12.05 1.01 8.65
C ARG A 30 -13.48 1.18 9.16
N GLY A 31 -14.41 0.51 8.48
CA GLY A 31 -15.81 0.42 8.90
C GLY A 31 -16.02 -0.53 10.07
N SER A 32 -17.26 -0.55 10.58
CA SER A 32 -17.70 -1.44 11.66
C SER A 32 -17.77 -2.91 11.27
N ASP A 33 -17.85 -3.20 9.96
CA ASP A 33 -17.84 -4.54 9.36
C ASP A 33 -16.43 -5.06 9.05
N ASP A 34 -15.41 -4.40 9.62
CA ASP A 34 -13.98 -4.66 9.39
C ASP A 34 -13.51 -4.45 7.93
N VAL A 35 -14.34 -3.81 7.09
CA VAL A 35 -13.94 -3.43 5.74
C VAL A 35 -13.15 -2.13 5.79
N VAL A 36 -11.94 -2.16 5.22
CA VAL A 36 -11.13 -0.97 5.00
C VAL A 36 -11.48 -0.38 3.64
N THR A 37 -11.96 0.85 3.62
CA THR A 37 -12.30 1.58 2.40
C THR A 37 -11.19 2.57 2.06
N ILE A 38 -10.78 2.56 0.79
CA ILE A 38 -9.87 3.55 0.21
C ILE A 38 -10.69 4.45 -0.70
N LYS A 39 -10.72 5.75 -0.37
CA LYS A 39 -11.37 6.79 -1.16
C LYS A 39 -10.33 7.72 -1.76
N ARG A 40 -10.62 8.26 -2.93
CA ARG A 40 -9.84 9.29 -3.62
C ARG A 40 -10.70 10.54 -3.78
N TRP A 41 -10.11 11.70 -3.53
CA TRP A 41 -10.73 12.98 -3.82
C TRP A 41 -10.78 13.22 -5.34
N ASP A 42 -11.96 13.57 -5.84
CA ASP A 42 -12.14 14.01 -7.22
C ASP A 42 -12.26 15.55 -7.26
N PRO A 43 -11.29 16.26 -7.88
CA PRO A 43 -11.33 17.72 -7.99
C PRO A 43 -12.51 18.24 -8.81
N LYS A 44 -13.11 17.43 -9.68
CA LYS A 44 -14.23 17.85 -10.54
C LYS A 44 -15.54 17.90 -9.77
N THR A 45 -15.75 16.94 -8.89
CA THR A 45 -16.98 16.85 -8.09
C THR A 45 -16.82 17.40 -6.69
N ASP A 46 -15.58 17.66 -6.26
CA ASP A 46 -15.20 18.00 -4.87
C ASP A 46 -15.69 16.97 -3.84
N LEU A 47 -15.65 15.69 -4.20
CA LEU A 47 -16.15 14.59 -3.36
C LEU A 47 -15.11 13.47 -3.24
N MET A 48 -15.20 12.74 -2.13
CA MET A 48 -14.42 11.53 -1.90
C MET A 48 -15.14 10.33 -2.51
N SER A 49 -14.60 9.81 -3.61
CA SER A 49 -15.11 8.62 -4.30
C SER A 49 -14.36 7.39 -3.82
N SER A 50 -15.09 6.33 -3.46
CA SER A 50 -14.44 5.04 -3.17
C SER A 50 -13.73 4.54 -4.42
N VAL A 51 -12.52 4.01 -4.25
CA VAL A 51 -11.75 3.37 -5.34
C VAL A 51 -11.49 1.89 -5.08
N TYR A 52 -11.35 1.50 -3.81
CA TYR A 52 -11.20 0.10 -3.41
C TYR A 52 -11.75 -0.17 -2.02
N GLU A 53 -12.12 -1.42 -1.80
CA GLU A 53 -12.45 -1.96 -0.49
C GLU A 53 -11.60 -3.20 -0.19
N LEU A 54 -11.24 -3.36 1.08
CA LEU A 54 -10.32 -4.38 1.58
C LEU A 54 -10.95 -5.11 2.77
N LYS A 55 -10.86 -6.44 2.77
CA LYS A 55 -11.04 -7.25 3.98
C LYS A 55 -9.68 -7.75 4.41
N LEU A 56 -9.26 -7.37 5.61
CA LEU A 56 -7.95 -7.67 6.18
C LEU A 56 -8.05 -8.51 7.47
N PRO A 57 -8.67 -9.71 7.40
CA PRO A 57 -8.86 -10.58 8.56
C PRO A 57 -7.54 -11.11 9.11
N TYR A 58 -7.50 -11.46 10.39
CA TYR A 58 -6.30 -11.99 11.04
C TYR A 58 -5.99 -13.45 10.67
N PHE A 59 -7.02 -14.27 10.44
CA PHE A 59 -6.90 -15.73 10.28
C PHE A 59 -7.22 -16.24 8.87
N THR A 60 -7.81 -15.41 8.02
CA THR A 60 -8.16 -15.79 6.64
C THR A 60 -7.37 -14.94 5.64
N LYS A 61 -7.55 -15.22 4.34
CA LYS A 61 -6.80 -14.54 3.29
C LYS A 61 -7.33 -13.12 3.10
N ASP A 62 -6.44 -12.17 2.91
CA ASP A 62 -6.79 -10.80 2.53
C ASP A 62 -7.57 -10.80 1.20
N MET A 63 -8.63 -10.00 1.12
CA MET A 63 -9.50 -9.88 -0.05
C MET A 63 -9.66 -8.41 -0.43
N TYR A 64 -9.96 -8.15 -1.70
CA TYR A 64 -10.30 -6.82 -2.21
C TYR A 64 -11.46 -6.88 -3.19
N ARG A 65 -12.03 -5.72 -3.48
CA ARG A 65 -12.97 -5.52 -4.59
C ARG A 65 -12.97 -4.06 -5.00
N LYS A 66 -13.52 -3.76 -6.18
CA LYS A 66 -13.91 -2.37 -6.47
C LYS A 66 -15.24 -2.05 -5.78
N PRO A 67 -15.50 -0.77 -5.47
CA PRO A 67 -16.76 -0.35 -4.86
C PRO A 67 -17.94 -0.73 -5.74
N GLY A 68 -18.99 -1.26 -5.11
CA GLY A 68 -20.20 -1.72 -5.80
C GLY A 68 -20.10 -3.12 -6.42
N GLU A 69 -18.92 -3.74 -6.48
CA GLU A 69 -18.81 -5.14 -6.91
C GLU A 69 -19.33 -6.09 -5.82
N ALA A 70 -20.15 -7.06 -6.21
CA ALA A 70 -20.69 -8.06 -5.28
C ALA A 70 -19.61 -9.05 -4.81
N THR A 71 -18.64 -9.34 -5.68
CA THR A 71 -17.67 -10.42 -5.48
C THR A 71 -16.38 -9.91 -4.85
N TRP A 72 -15.95 -10.56 -3.78
CA TRP A 72 -14.63 -10.35 -3.19
C TRP A 72 -13.59 -11.22 -3.91
N LEU A 73 -12.50 -10.60 -4.33
CA LEU A 73 -11.38 -11.27 -4.97
C LEU A 73 -10.23 -11.46 -3.97
N PRO A 74 -9.55 -12.62 -3.99
CA PRO A 74 -8.42 -12.84 -3.11
C PRO A 74 -7.23 -11.99 -3.53
N MET A 75 -6.59 -11.34 -2.56
CA MET A 75 -5.47 -10.42 -2.79
C MET A 75 -4.30 -11.05 -3.55
N ARG A 76 -4.13 -12.38 -3.47
CA ARG A 76 -3.12 -13.13 -4.23
C ARG A 76 -3.28 -13.04 -5.76
N GLN A 77 -4.48 -12.73 -6.26
CA GLN A 77 -4.70 -12.52 -7.70
C GLN A 77 -4.12 -11.17 -8.16
N LEU A 78 -4.16 -10.17 -7.28
CA LEU A 78 -3.61 -8.84 -7.52
C LEU A 78 -2.11 -8.75 -7.23
N LEU A 79 -1.72 -9.24 -6.05
CA LEU A 79 -0.40 -9.08 -5.47
C LEU A 79 0.30 -10.44 -5.38
N GLN A 80 1.02 -10.76 -6.45
CA GLN A 80 1.70 -12.04 -6.63
C GLN A 80 3.07 -12.02 -5.98
N LYS A 81 3.60 -13.20 -5.62
CA LYS A 81 4.97 -13.30 -5.14
C LYS A 81 5.91 -13.24 -6.33
N ALA A 82 6.92 -12.36 -6.30
CA ALA A 82 7.91 -12.32 -7.37
C ALA A 82 9.12 -13.19 -6.99
N GLY A 83 9.52 -14.07 -7.90
CA GLY A 83 10.68 -14.95 -7.78
C GLY A 83 10.42 -16.28 -7.08
N ASN A 84 11.33 -17.23 -7.27
CA ASN A 84 11.22 -18.61 -6.78
C ASN A 84 11.61 -18.78 -5.31
N ASN A 85 12.14 -17.74 -4.65
CA ASN A 85 12.57 -17.83 -3.26
C ASN A 85 11.36 -17.67 -2.31
N PRO A 86 10.98 -18.69 -1.53
CA PRO A 86 9.88 -18.61 -0.59
C PRO A 86 10.11 -17.60 0.56
N LEU A 87 11.35 -17.17 0.79
CA LEU A 87 11.70 -16.14 1.77
C LEU A 87 11.75 -14.72 1.20
N SER A 88 11.58 -14.57 -0.12
CA SER A 88 11.52 -13.27 -0.77
C SER A 88 10.31 -12.48 -0.27
N ASN A 89 10.56 -11.24 0.15
CA ASN A 89 9.53 -10.28 0.55
C ASN A 89 9.01 -9.47 -0.63
N THR A 90 9.33 -9.91 -1.84
CA THR A 90 9.02 -9.21 -3.07
C THR A 90 7.61 -9.57 -3.54
N LYS A 91 6.83 -8.56 -3.90
CA LYS A 91 5.46 -8.70 -4.39
C LYS A 91 5.25 -7.92 -5.67
N ALA A 92 4.77 -8.58 -6.72
CA ALA A 92 4.49 -7.98 -8.01
C ALA A 92 2.98 -7.78 -8.23
N PHE A 93 2.62 -6.75 -8.97
CA PHE A 93 1.25 -6.47 -9.40
C PHE A 93 1.25 -5.73 -10.73
N HIS A 94 0.13 -5.72 -11.43
CA HIS A 94 -0.04 -4.98 -12.67
C HIS A 94 -0.87 -3.73 -12.40
N GLY A 95 -0.40 -2.57 -12.85
CA GLY A 95 -1.16 -1.31 -12.76
C GLY A 95 -1.84 -0.93 -14.07
N SER A 96 -2.06 0.36 -14.24
CA SER A 96 -2.70 0.91 -15.43
C SER A 96 -1.87 0.60 -16.69
N GLY A 97 -2.55 0.30 -17.79
CA GLY A 97 -1.90 -0.06 -19.06
C GLY A 97 -1.15 -1.41 -19.05
N GLY A 98 -1.35 -2.24 -18.01
CA GLY A 98 -0.68 -3.55 -17.91
C GLY A 98 0.79 -3.47 -17.50
N LEU A 99 1.26 -2.30 -17.04
CA LEU A 99 2.62 -2.15 -16.53
C LEU A 99 2.79 -2.96 -15.24
N GLU A 100 3.82 -3.79 -15.19
CA GLU A 100 4.18 -4.53 -13.99
C GLU A 100 4.96 -3.64 -13.02
N TYR A 101 4.64 -3.76 -11.73
CA TYR A 101 5.30 -3.10 -10.63
C TYR A 101 5.64 -4.09 -9.54
N ARG A 102 6.64 -3.76 -8.72
CA ARG A 102 7.17 -4.67 -7.70
C ARG A 102 7.51 -3.97 -6.40
N TRP A 103 6.81 -4.34 -5.33
CA TRP A 103 7.14 -3.95 -3.96
C TRP A 103 8.25 -4.84 -3.40
N GLU A 104 9.20 -4.22 -2.71
CA GLU A 104 10.30 -4.90 -2.03
C GLU A 104 10.53 -4.33 -0.64
N THR A 105 11.10 -5.17 0.24
CA THR A 105 11.65 -4.71 1.51
C THR A 105 13.16 -4.91 1.50
N LEU A 106 13.92 -3.81 1.37
CA LEU A 106 15.39 -3.80 1.41
C LEU A 106 15.83 -2.95 2.61
N ASP A 107 16.69 -3.48 3.48
CA ASP A 107 17.20 -2.77 4.67
C ASP A 107 16.11 -2.07 5.50
N ARG A 108 14.97 -2.76 5.69
CA ARG A 108 13.75 -2.27 6.37
C ARG A 108 12.97 -1.16 5.65
N LYS A 109 13.45 -0.67 4.50
CA LYS A 109 12.73 0.26 3.63
C LYS A 109 11.73 -0.48 2.75
N VAL A 110 10.62 0.16 2.43
CA VAL A 110 9.64 -0.35 1.44
C VAL A 110 9.85 0.41 0.14
N LEU A 111 10.19 -0.31 -0.92
CA LEU A 111 10.56 0.24 -2.22
C LEU A 111 9.62 -0.29 -3.31
N LEU A 112 9.28 0.55 -4.28
CA LEU A 112 8.54 0.19 -5.48
C LEU A 112 9.47 0.30 -6.69
N PHE A 113 9.49 -0.74 -7.51
CA PHE A 113 10.22 -0.79 -8.77
C PHE A 113 9.25 -1.01 -9.94
N ALA A 114 9.60 -0.52 -11.12
CA ALA A 114 8.96 -0.94 -12.36
C ALA A 114 9.46 -2.35 -12.74
N GLY A 115 8.60 -3.20 -13.29
CA GLY A 115 8.88 -4.61 -13.57
C GLY A 115 9.84 -4.87 -14.74
N SER A 116 10.11 -3.87 -15.60
CA SER A 116 11.02 -4.03 -16.73
C SER A 116 12.47 -4.22 -16.26
N GLN A 117 12.96 -5.46 -16.37
CA GLN A 117 14.32 -5.91 -16.01
C GLN A 117 15.42 -5.42 -16.97
N SER A 118 15.24 -4.29 -17.64
CA SER A 118 16.23 -3.79 -18.61
C SER A 118 17.39 -3.02 -17.97
N SER A 119 17.36 -2.79 -16.65
CA SER A 119 18.48 -2.18 -15.91
C SER A 119 19.14 -3.21 -14.98
N PRO A 120 20.48 -3.33 -15.00
CA PRO A 120 21.22 -4.16 -14.06
C PRO A 120 21.04 -3.70 -12.60
N GLU A 121 20.72 -2.41 -12.38
CA GLU A 121 20.29 -1.86 -11.10
C GLU A 121 19.02 -1.01 -11.32
N PRO A 122 17.82 -1.58 -11.12
CA PRO A 122 16.60 -0.79 -11.24
C PRO A 122 16.56 0.24 -10.09
N SER A 123 16.42 1.52 -10.42
CA SER A 123 16.17 2.56 -9.42
C SER A 123 14.72 2.48 -8.93
N PRO A 124 14.46 2.71 -7.63
CA PRO A 124 13.10 2.73 -7.11
C PRO A 124 12.33 3.90 -7.71
N ILE A 125 11.12 3.62 -8.19
CA ILE A 125 10.18 4.63 -8.71
C ILE A 125 9.34 5.25 -7.59
N ALA A 126 9.23 4.57 -6.44
CA ALA A 126 8.70 5.13 -5.21
C ALA A 126 9.31 4.44 -3.98
N TRP A 127 9.31 5.11 -2.83
CA TRP A 127 9.72 4.51 -1.56
C TRP A 127 9.00 5.12 -0.37
N TYR A 128 8.78 4.30 0.65
CA TYR A 128 8.14 4.72 1.88
C TYR A 128 9.18 5.18 2.90
N ASN A 129 9.10 6.46 3.26
CA ASN A 129 9.82 7.07 4.36
C ASN A 129 8.98 6.93 5.63
N TRP A 130 9.29 5.91 6.42
CA TRP A 130 8.73 5.77 7.76
C TRP A 130 9.36 6.83 8.68
N SER A 131 8.57 7.69 9.30
CA SER A 131 9.10 8.56 10.36
C SER A 131 9.20 7.84 11.71
N HIS A 132 10.39 7.86 12.29
CA HIS A 132 10.69 7.35 13.63
C HIS A 132 10.59 8.42 14.71
N THR A 133 10.43 9.69 14.31
CA THR A 133 10.46 10.85 15.20
C THR A 133 9.03 11.26 15.58
N ARG A 134 8.83 11.60 16.85
CA ARG A 134 7.53 12.08 17.31
C ARG A 134 7.21 13.44 16.66
N GLY A 135 6.13 13.50 15.88
CA GLY A 135 5.66 14.73 15.23
C GLY A 135 6.02 14.84 13.74
N GLU A 136 6.89 13.97 13.24
CA GLU A 136 7.14 13.86 11.81
C GLU A 136 6.15 12.86 11.17
N LEU A 137 5.60 13.25 10.02
CA LEU A 137 4.69 12.42 9.26
C LEU A 137 5.47 11.47 8.36
N SER A 138 4.94 10.26 8.17
CA SER A 138 5.52 9.34 7.18
C SER A 138 5.12 9.79 5.77
N SER A 139 5.92 9.44 4.76
CA SER A 139 5.61 9.76 3.37
C SER A 139 5.87 8.60 2.42
N LEU A 140 5.14 8.58 1.32
CA LEU A 140 5.47 7.77 0.14
C LEU A 140 6.00 8.73 -0.93
N GLU A 141 7.31 8.71 -1.12
CA GLU A 141 7.98 9.50 -2.16
C GLU A 141 7.83 8.79 -3.50
N ILE A 142 7.45 9.54 -4.52
CA ILE A 142 7.32 9.08 -5.90
C ILE A 142 8.35 9.83 -6.73
N ALA A 143 9.33 9.12 -7.28
CA ALA A 143 10.37 9.69 -8.14
C ALA A 143 9.99 9.69 -9.62
N ASP A 144 9.14 8.76 -10.04
CA ASP A 144 8.64 8.67 -11.41
C ASP A 144 7.14 8.96 -11.47
N LEU A 145 6.76 10.10 -12.05
CA LEU A 145 5.37 10.52 -12.16
C LEU A 145 4.58 9.75 -13.23
N SER A 146 5.23 8.92 -14.05
CA SER A 146 4.53 8.02 -14.98
C SER A 146 3.60 7.03 -14.27
N ILE A 147 3.77 6.84 -12.96
CA ILE A 147 2.97 5.92 -12.14
C ILE A 147 1.65 6.52 -11.67
N LEU A 148 1.42 7.83 -11.85
CA LEU A 148 0.20 8.51 -11.39
C LEU A 148 -1.11 7.87 -11.90
N PRO A 149 -1.20 7.37 -13.16
CA PRO A 149 -2.38 6.62 -13.62
C PRO A 149 -2.63 5.31 -12.85
N SER A 150 -1.59 4.75 -12.22
CA SER A 150 -1.64 3.53 -11.42
C SER A 150 -1.77 3.83 -9.92
N LEU A 151 -1.97 5.08 -9.51
CA LEU A 151 -1.83 5.45 -8.11
C LEU A 151 -2.85 4.75 -7.20
N ASP A 152 -4.08 4.54 -7.64
CA ASP A 152 -5.12 3.88 -6.83
C ASP A 152 -4.73 2.45 -6.45
N ILE A 153 -4.19 1.69 -7.41
CA ILE A 153 -3.73 0.32 -7.17
C ILE A 153 -2.40 0.30 -6.39
N ILE A 154 -1.56 1.32 -6.55
CA ILE A 154 -0.33 1.49 -5.76
C ILE A 154 -0.70 1.70 -4.29
N ILE A 155 -1.66 2.58 -3.98
CA ILE A 155 -2.15 2.80 -2.60
C ILE A 155 -2.78 1.52 -2.03
N LEU A 156 -3.62 0.84 -2.81
CA LEU A 156 -4.22 -0.45 -2.42
C LEU A 156 -3.16 -1.50 -2.04
N THR A 157 -2.20 -1.73 -2.93
CA THR A 157 -1.16 -2.74 -2.73
C THR A 157 -0.17 -2.34 -1.65
N PHE A 158 0.13 -1.05 -1.51
CA PHE A 158 0.91 -0.50 -0.41
C PHE A 158 0.29 -0.84 0.94
N VAL A 159 -1.02 -0.62 1.13
CA VAL A 159 -1.71 -0.92 2.40
C VAL A 159 -1.54 -2.38 2.79
N VAL A 160 -1.75 -3.30 1.85
CA VAL A 160 -1.61 -4.75 2.09
C VAL A 160 -0.16 -5.13 2.38
N PHE A 161 0.78 -4.57 1.60
CA PHE A 161 2.21 -4.85 1.74
C PHE A 161 2.74 -4.35 3.09
N GLU A 162 2.34 -3.15 3.49
CA GLU A 162 2.73 -2.52 4.73
C GLU A 162 2.11 -3.21 5.96
N LYS A 163 0.85 -3.65 5.88
CA LYS A 163 0.26 -4.56 6.89
C LYS A 163 1.12 -5.80 7.06
N SER A 164 1.45 -6.48 5.96
CA SER A 164 2.27 -7.70 5.98
C SER A 164 3.65 -7.46 6.58
N ARG A 165 4.24 -6.28 6.39
CA ARG A 165 5.50 -5.88 7.02
C ARG A 165 5.34 -5.65 8.54
N ARG A 166 4.31 -4.90 8.96
CA ARG A 166 3.98 -4.66 10.38
C ARG A 166 3.69 -5.96 11.13
N ASP A 167 2.94 -6.88 10.53
CA ASP A 167 2.63 -8.20 11.12
C ASP A 167 3.90 -9.05 11.30
N ARG A 168 4.80 -9.05 10.31
CA ARG A 168 6.11 -9.75 10.43
C ARG A 168 6.98 -9.14 11.53
N HIS A 169 7.01 -7.81 11.64
CA HIS A 169 7.73 -7.13 12.71
C HIS A 169 7.18 -7.53 14.09
N ARG A 170 5.84 -7.54 14.25
CA ARG A 170 5.19 -8.00 15.48
C ARG A 170 5.53 -9.45 15.81
N ARG A 171 5.54 -10.38 14.84
CA ARG A 171 5.91 -11.79 15.10
C ARG A 171 7.38 -11.95 15.51
N ARG A 172 8.30 -11.19 14.91
CA ARG A 172 9.73 -11.24 15.24
C ARG A 172 10.06 -10.68 16.63
N HIS A 173 9.33 -9.66 17.06
CA HIS A 173 9.50 -9.04 18.38
C HIS A 173 8.51 -9.57 19.44
N GLY A 174 7.51 -10.35 19.02
CA GLY A 174 6.36 -10.78 19.83
C GLY A 174 6.50 -12.15 20.49
N ASN A 175 7.68 -12.80 20.43
CA ASN A 175 7.98 -13.98 21.25
C ASN A 175 8.21 -13.64 22.74
N VAL A 176 7.72 -12.50 23.23
CA VAL A 176 7.78 -12.14 24.66
C VAL A 176 6.40 -11.81 25.27
N PHE A 177 5.39 -11.33 24.54
CA PHE A 177 4.07 -11.08 25.16
C PHE A 177 2.93 -11.10 24.14
N SER A 178 1.98 -12.03 24.33
CA SER A 178 0.52 -11.95 24.07
C SER A 178 -0.11 -13.26 23.59
N ALA A 179 0.03 -14.30 24.41
CA ALA A 179 -1.11 -15.16 24.72
C ALA A 179 -1.88 -14.48 25.87
N LEU A 180 -2.62 -13.39 25.57
CA LEU A 180 -3.61 -12.77 26.47
C LEU A 180 -4.18 -11.52 25.78
N MET A 181 -5.36 -11.69 25.17
CA MET A 181 -6.53 -10.81 25.32
C MET A 181 -7.64 -11.36 24.42
N ILE A 182 -8.36 -12.34 24.98
CA ILE A 182 -9.81 -12.48 24.83
C ILE A 182 -10.42 -11.50 25.84
#